data_AF-T1EEN8-F1
#
_entry.id   AF-T1EEN8-F1
#
_cell.length_a   1.000
_cell.length_b   1.000
_cell.length_c   1.000
_cell.angle_alpha   90.00
_cell.angle_beta   90.00
_cell.angle_gamma   90.00
#
_symmetry.space_group_name_H-M   'P 1'
#
loop_
_entity.id
_entity.type
_entity.pdbx_description
1 polymer ?
#
loop_
_entity_poly.entity_id
_entity_poly.type
_entity_poly.pdbx_seq_one_letter_code
_entity_poly.pdbx_strand_id
1 'polypeptide(L)'
;MFACFMIGVILFLMAPILSSNVVFHYGAGVSFGVLASLLVLGFVLGKFLPKKSVFYSVLVASLSLSAYMWNRVYENFVDLMGNHFDYLIVYVIITSVISFAVCYYKGPVSNPRLLTLIKWSIQLIGVIFMYFGCQLEPICALTVFLLFILKFAKSKINIPFVVCFTDLWYRMFPPRIRLLTEEEYNMQGSIETKMALEQLREYCRSPECNVWKTISRLKSPNRFAAFVEGSVDHVSDEELNEHIYGDKFRVASMYLDD
;
A
#
# COMPACT_ATOMS: atom_id res chain seq x y z
N MET A 1 -26.90 6.28 -14.50
CA MET A 1 -26.31 7.60 -14.86
C MET A 1 -25.74 8.28 -13.62
N PHE A 2 -26.56 8.84 -12.73
CA PHE A 2 -26.09 9.54 -11.52
C PHE A 2 -25.18 8.71 -10.60
N ALA A 3 -25.52 7.43 -10.35
CA ALA A 3 -24.67 6.55 -9.54
C ALA A 3 -23.25 6.38 -10.11
N CYS A 4 -23.12 6.24 -11.44
CA CYS A 4 -21.81 6.14 -12.12
C CYS A 4 -21.00 7.42 -11.95
N PHE A 5 -21.67 8.58 -12.04
CA PHE A 5 -21.04 9.88 -11.81
C PHE A 5 -20.51 9.98 -10.37
N MET A 6 -21.33 9.63 -9.37
CA MET A 6 -20.93 9.65 -7.95
C MET A 6 -19.78 8.69 -7.67
N ILE A 7 -19.80 7.48 -8.25
CA ILE A 7 -18.68 6.54 -8.17
C ILE A 7 -17.41 7.17 -8.74
N GLY A 8 -17.50 7.85 -9.88
CA GLY A 8 -16.36 8.55 -10.48
C GLY A 8 -15.77 9.64 -9.59
N VAL A 9 -16.61 10.44 -8.95
CA VAL A 9 -16.19 11.47 -7.97
C VAL A 9 -15.49 10.83 -6.77
N ILE A 10 -16.10 9.79 -6.17
CA ILE A 10 -15.53 9.07 -5.02
C ILE A 10 -14.17 8.48 -5.39
N LEU A 11 -14.06 7.84 -6.56
CA LEU A 11 -12.86 7.18 -7.02
C LEU A 11 -11.71 8.19 -7.28
N PHE A 12 -12.03 9.37 -7.81
CA PHE A 12 -11.07 10.46 -8.00
C PHE A 12 -10.52 10.99 -6.66
N LEU A 13 -11.40 11.18 -5.67
CA LEU A 13 -11.03 11.67 -4.34
C LEU A 13 -10.26 10.63 -3.53
N MET A 14 -10.65 9.36 -3.62
CA MET A 14 -10.04 8.24 -2.90
C MET A 14 -8.73 7.76 -3.54
N ALA A 15 -8.39 8.21 -4.75
CA ALA A 15 -7.20 7.78 -5.47
C ALA A 15 -5.89 7.80 -4.65
N PRO A 16 -5.59 8.82 -3.82
CA PRO A 16 -4.39 8.81 -2.98
C PRO A 16 -4.40 7.67 -1.96
N ILE A 17 -5.52 7.50 -1.23
CA ILE A 17 -5.67 6.50 -0.17
C ILE A 17 -5.63 5.09 -0.77
N LEU A 18 -6.31 4.92 -1.90
CA LEU A 18 -6.40 3.64 -2.59
C LEU A 18 -5.06 3.23 -3.22
N SER A 19 -4.32 4.19 -3.78
CA SER A 19 -3.02 3.93 -4.40
C SER A 19 -1.93 3.48 -3.44
N SER A 20 -2.01 3.84 -2.15
CA SER A 20 -1.03 3.43 -1.13
C SER A 20 -1.47 2.21 -0.33
N ASN A 21 -2.65 1.65 -0.64
CA ASN A 21 -3.21 0.55 0.12
C ASN A 21 -2.77 -0.81 -0.45
N VAL A 22 -2.14 -1.61 0.41
CA VAL A 22 -1.67 -2.96 0.09
C VAL A 22 -2.81 -3.89 -0.35
N VAL A 23 -3.98 -3.80 0.27
CA VAL A 23 -5.16 -4.62 -0.09
C VAL A 23 -5.61 -4.31 -1.51
N PHE A 24 -5.57 -3.04 -1.91
CA PHE A 24 -5.93 -2.62 -3.26
C PHE A 24 -4.97 -3.17 -4.29
N HIS A 25 -3.66 -3.20 -4.02
CA HIS A 25 -2.67 -3.77 -4.95
C HIS A 25 -2.93 -5.25 -5.23
N TYR A 26 -3.18 -6.05 -4.18
CA TYR A 26 -3.51 -7.46 -4.35
C TYR A 26 -4.87 -7.66 -5.03
N GLY A 27 -5.90 -6.91 -4.63
CA GLY A 27 -7.23 -7.00 -5.24
C GLY A 27 -7.24 -6.63 -6.73
N ALA A 28 -6.54 -5.55 -7.09
CA ALA A 28 -6.41 -5.12 -8.49
C ALA A 28 -5.61 -6.14 -9.33
N GLY A 29 -4.53 -6.69 -8.76
CA GLY A 29 -3.73 -7.74 -9.39
C GLY A 29 -4.54 -9.02 -9.63
N VAL A 30 -5.29 -9.48 -8.62
CA VAL A 30 -6.17 -10.65 -8.73
C VAL A 30 -7.25 -10.41 -9.78
N SER A 31 -7.90 -9.24 -9.76
CA SER A 31 -8.94 -8.89 -10.74
C SER A 31 -8.39 -8.89 -12.17
N PHE A 32 -7.21 -8.33 -12.38
CA PHE A 32 -6.55 -8.35 -13.69
C PHE A 32 -6.15 -9.77 -14.11
N GLY A 33 -5.66 -10.60 -13.19
CA GLY A 33 -5.35 -12.00 -13.44
C GLY A 33 -6.56 -12.83 -13.84
N VAL A 34 -7.68 -12.69 -13.12
CA VAL A 34 -8.95 -13.33 -13.45
C VAL A 34 -9.44 -12.86 -14.82
N LEU A 35 -9.44 -11.55 -15.09
CA LEU A 35 -9.85 -10.99 -16.38
C LEU A 35 -8.99 -11.54 -17.54
N ALA A 36 -7.67 -11.57 -17.38
CA ALA A 36 -6.75 -12.13 -18.36
C ALA A 36 -7.03 -13.63 -18.60
N SER A 37 -7.29 -14.40 -17.53
CA SER A 37 -7.62 -15.82 -17.64
C SER A 37 -8.95 -16.06 -18.36
N LEU A 38 -9.95 -15.19 -18.17
CA LEU A 38 -11.23 -15.25 -18.89
C LEU A 38 -11.06 -14.90 -20.36
N LEU A 39 -10.19 -13.94 -20.70
CA LEU A 39 -9.86 -13.63 -22.09
C LEU A 39 -9.17 -14.81 -22.78
N VAL A 40 -8.24 -15.50 -22.11
CA VAL A 40 -7.62 -16.72 -22.63
C VAL A 40 -8.65 -17.82 -22.84
N LEU A 41 -9.56 -18.03 -21.88
CA LEU A 41 -10.65 -19.00 -22.00
C LEU A 41 -11.54 -18.68 -23.22
N GLY A 42 -11.97 -17.42 -23.36
CA GLY A 42 -12.77 -16.98 -24.51
C GLY A 42 -12.04 -17.17 -25.85
N PHE A 43 -10.73 -16.90 -25.90
CA PHE A 43 -9.90 -17.16 -27.09
C PHE A 43 -9.79 -18.65 -27.41
N VAL A 44 -9.63 -19.51 -26.41
CA VAL A 44 -9.57 -20.97 -26.57
C VAL A 44 -10.92 -21.50 -27.06
N LEU A 45 -12.03 -21.06 -26.48
CA LEU A 45 -13.38 -21.39 -26.94
C LEU A 45 -13.62 -20.92 -28.38
N GLY A 46 -13.19 -19.70 -28.71
CA GLY A 46 -13.24 -19.16 -30.07
C GLY A 46 -12.36 -19.92 -31.08
N LYS A 47 -11.31 -20.61 -30.62
CA LYS A 47 -10.46 -21.45 -31.47
C LYS A 47 -11.14 -22.75 -31.90
N PHE A 48 -12.14 -23.22 -31.16
CA PHE A 48 -12.97 -24.37 -31.53
C PHE A 48 -14.07 -24.03 -32.54
N LEU A 49 -14.21 -22.75 -32.91
CA LEU A 49 -15.03 -22.37 -34.06
C LEU A 49 -14.38 -22.92 -35.36
N PRO A 50 -15.18 -23.46 -36.29
CA PRO A 50 -14.66 -24.13 -37.48
C PRO A 50 -13.80 -23.18 -38.33
N LYS A 51 -12.49 -23.44 -38.35
CA LYS A 51 -11.45 -22.60 -38.99
C LYS A 51 -11.27 -22.79 -40.50
N LYS A 52 -12.20 -23.41 -41.23
CA LYS A 52 -11.99 -23.68 -42.67
C LYS A 52 -13.04 -23.03 -43.57
N SER A 53 -12.52 -22.26 -44.54
CA SER A 53 -13.11 -21.95 -45.86
C SER A 53 -14.06 -20.76 -46.02
N VAL A 54 -14.16 -19.84 -45.06
CA VAL A 54 -15.18 -18.77 -45.11
C VAL A 54 -14.59 -17.37 -45.37
N PHE A 55 -13.27 -17.18 -45.29
CA PHE A 55 -12.67 -15.84 -45.38
C PHE A 55 -12.68 -15.20 -46.79
N TYR A 56 -12.69 -16.00 -47.86
CA TYR A 56 -12.70 -15.48 -49.24
C TYR A 56 -14.11 -15.38 -49.85
N SER A 57 -15.10 -16.12 -49.33
CA SER A 57 -16.50 -16.04 -49.78
C SER A 57 -17.34 -15.00 -49.01
N VAL A 58 -16.88 -14.54 -47.84
CA VAL A 58 -17.60 -13.59 -46.96
C VAL A 58 -17.39 -12.13 -47.28
N LEU A 59 -16.36 -11.79 -48.07
CA LEU A 59 -16.22 -10.44 -48.58
C LEU A 59 -17.43 -9.98 -49.42
N VAL A 60 -18.31 -10.90 -49.83
CA VAL A 60 -19.53 -10.64 -50.61
C VAL A 60 -20.82 -10.57 -49.74
N ALA A 61 -20.81 -10.94 -48.46
CA ALA A 61 -22.02 -11.02 -47.61
C ALA A 61 -21.79 -10.51 -46.17
N SER A 62 -21.54 -9.20 -46.00
CA SER A 62 -20.76 -8.68 -44.87
C SER A 62 -21.52 -8.15 -43.64
N LEU A 63 -22.86 -8.13 -43.62
CA LEU A 63 -23.63 -7.69 -42.43
C LEU A 63 -24.46 -8.81 -41.78
N SER A 64 -25.23 -9.55 -42.58
CA SER A 64 -26.09 -10.63 -42.07
C SER A 64 -25.30 -11.82 -41.51
N LEU A 65 -24.16 -12.16 -42.12
CA LEU A 65 -23.31 -13.22 -41.59
C LEU A 65 -22.57 -12.79 -40.32
N SER A 66 -22.11 -11.54 -40.26
CA SER A 66 -21.49 -10.97 -39.05
C SER A 66 -22.49 -10.91 -37.90
N ALA A 67 -23.73 -10.50 -38.16
CA ALA A 67 -24.82 -10.52 -37.19
C ALA A 67 -25.20 -11.95 -36.78
N TYR A 68 -25.24 -12.91 -37.71
CA TYR A 68 -25.48 -14.32 -37.40
C TYR A 68 -24.36 -14.91 -36.53
N MET A 69 -23.10 -14.67 -36.87
CA MET A 69 -21.94 -15.10 -36.08
C MET A 69 -21.96 -14.46 -34.69
N TRP A 70 -22.30 -13.17 -34.58
CA TRP A 70 -22.46 -12.48 -33.31
C TRP A 70 -23.59 -13.07 -32.47
N ASN A 71 -24.77 -13.28 -33.05
CA ASN A 71 -25.89 -13.93 -32.39
C ASN A 71 -25.52 -15.34 -31.94
N ARG A 72 -24.74 -16.09 -32.73
CA ARG A 72 -24.30 -17.42 -32.33
C ARG A 72 -23.33 -17.38 -31.16
N VAL A 73 -22.39 -16.44 -31.13
CA VAL A 73 -21.50 -16.24 -29.98
C VAL A 73 -22.31 -15.81 -28.75
N TYR A 74 -23.29 -14.92 -28.94
CA TYR A 74 -24.15 -14.43 -27.86
C TYR A 74 -25.02 -15.56 -27.28
N GLU A 75 -25.68 -16.37 -28.11
CA GLU A 75 -26.48 -17.51 -27.67
C GLU A 75 -25.63 -18.55 -26.93
N ASN A 76 -24.47 -18.91 -27.47
CA ASN A 76 -23.56 -19.83 -26.78
C ASN A 76 -23.03 -19.24 -25.46
N PHE A 77 -22.80 -17.92 -25.40
CA PHE A 77 -22.39 -17.24 -24.18
C PHE A 77 -23.51 -17.21 -23.14
N VAL A 78 -24.75 -16.92 -23.56
CA VAL A 78 -25.94 -16.94 -22.69
C VAL A 78 -26.23 -18.35 -22.20
N ASP A 79 -26.07 -19.36 -23.06
CA ASP A 79 -26.21 -20.78 -22.70
C ASP A 79 -25.13 -21.22 -21.70
N LEU A 80 -23.87 -20.82 -21.90
CA LEU A 80 -22.76 -21.05 -20.96
C LEU A 80 -23.04 -20.38 -19.59
N MET A 81 -23.60 -19.17 -19.61
CA MET A 81 -23.97 -18.42 -18.40
C MET A 81 -25.22 -18.97 -17.71
N GLY A 82 -26.15 -19.61 -18.43
CA GLY A 82 -27.39 -20.16 -17.88
C GLY A 82 -27.26 -21.61 -17.39
N ASN A 83 -26.64 -22.47 -18.19
CA ASN A 83 -26.60 -23.92 -17.96
C ASN A 83 -25.29 -24.41 -17.31
N HIS A 84 -24.22 -23.60 -17.35
CA HIS A 84 -22.89 -23.98 -16.85
C HIS A 84 -22.27 -22.95 -15.89
N PHE A 85 -23.08 -22.09 -15.27
CA PHE A 85 -22.60 -21.04 -14.36
C PHE A 85 -21.76 -21.60 -13.20
N ASP A 86 -22.11 -22.78 -12.69
CA ASP A 86 -21.36 -23.45 -11.61
C ASP A 86 -19.90 -23.70 -12.00
N TYR A 87 -19.64 -24.11 -13.25
CA TYR A 87 -18.29 -24.32 -13.75
C TYR A 87 -17.52 -23.01 -13.90
N LEU A 88 -18.20 -21.92 -14.28
CA LEU A 88 -17.61 -20.59 -14.35
C LEU A 88 -17.23 -20.07 -12.97
N ILE A 89 -18.07 -20.28 -11.96
CA ILE A 89 -17.74 -19.92 -10.57
C ILE A 89 -16.50 -20.68 -10.10
N VAL A 90 -16.47 -22.01 -10.28
CA VAL A 90 -15.31 -22.82 -9.88
C VAL A 90 -14.04 -22.37 -10.60
N TYR A 91 -14.14 -22.06 -11.89
CA TYR A 91 -13.02 -21.52 -12.66
C TYR A 91 -12.53 -20.16 -12.13
N VAL A 92 -13.44 -19.23 -11.85
CA VAL A 92 -13.11 -17.91 -11.29
C VAL A 92 -12.46 -18.06 -9.91
N ILE A 93 -12.95 -18.96 -9.06
CA ILE A 93 -12.34 -19.23 -7.75
C ILE A 93 -10.91 -19.74 -7.93
N ILE A 94 -10.68 -20.78 -8.74
CA ILE A 94 -9.34 -21.35 -8.95
C ILE A 94 -8.38 -20.31 -9.53
N THR A 95 -8.81 -19.58 -10.56
CA THR A 95 -7.98 -18.53 -11.18
C THR A 95 -7.72 -17.35 -10.26
N SER A 96 -8.67 -16.99 -9.39
CA SER A 96 -8.46 -15.98 -8.34
C SER A 96 -7.41 -16.42 -7.32
N VAL A 97 -7.44 -17.67 -6.87
CA VAL A 97 -6.46 -18.22 -5.91
C VAL A 97 -5.06 -18.26 -6.54
N ILE A 98 -4.95 -18.73 -7.78
CA ILE A 98 -3.68 -18.74 -8.52
C ILE A 98 -3.16 -17.31 -8.70
N SER A 99 -4.01 -16.38 -9.13
CA SER A 99 -3.63 -14.97 -9.30
C SER A 99 -3.19 -14.35 -7.98
N PHE A 100 -3.89 -14.66 -6.88
CA PHE A 100 -3.52 -14.20 -5.54
C PHE A 100 -2.16 -14.75 -5.12
N ALA A 101 -1.89 -16.04 -5.33
CA ALA A 101 -0.60 -16.64 -5.03
C ALA A 101 0.54 -15.98 -5.84
N VAL A 102 0.32 -15.72 -7.13
CA VAL A 102 1.31 -15.04 -7.98
C VAL A 102 1.54 -13.58 -7.53
N CYS A 103 0.48 -12.86 -7.19
CA CYS A 103 0.59 -11.49 -6.68
C CYS A 103 1.28 -11.45 -5.31
N TYR A 104 0.97 -12.39 -4.42
CA TYR A 104 1.59 -12.51 -3.10
C TYR A 104 3.08 -12.81 -3.21
N TYR A 105 3.48 -13.71 -4.12
CA TYR A 105 4.87 -14.03 -4.37
C TYR A 105 5.68 -12.82 -4.90
N LYS A 106 5.07 -11.98 -5.74
CA LYS A 106 5.72 -10.76 -6.26
C LYS A 106 5.81 -9.63 -5.23
N GLY A 107 4.93 -9.62 -4.23
CA GLY A 107 4.84 -8.57 -3.22
C GLY A 107 4.17 -7.28 -3.72
N PRO A 108 3.87 -6.34 -2.80
CA PRO A 108 3.16 -5.10 -3.11
C PRO A 108 4.09 -4.06 -3.74
N VAL A 109 3.49 -3.19 -4.55
CA VAL A 109 4.23 -2.14 -5.26
C VAL A 109 4.76 -1.10 -4.26
N SER A 110 6.08 -0.98 -4.17
CA SER A 110 6.74 -0.05 -3.21
C SER A 110 7.39 1.17 -3.88
N ASN A 111 7.52 1.18 -5.21
CA ASN A 111 8.20 2.26 -5.93
C ASN A 111 7.34 3.54 -5.96
N PRO A 112 7.85 4.69 -5.49
CA PRO A 112 7.06 5.93 -5.35
C PRO A 112 6.58 6.48 -6.72
N ARG A 113 7.38 6.27 -7.77
CA ARG A 113 7.01 6.65 -9.15
C ARG A 113 5.82 5.82 -9.65
N LEU A 114 5.81 4.53 -9.35
CA LEU A 114 4.74 3.63 -9.77
C LEU A 114 3.46 3.88 -8.96
N LEU A 115 3.56 4.16 -7.66
CA LEU A 115 2.43 4.59 -6.83
C LEU A 115 1.79 5.88 -7.38
N THR A 116 2.61 6.83 -7.82
CA THR A 116 2.11 8.05 -8.48
C THR A 116 1.38 7.75 -9.79
N LEU A 117 1.89 6.80 -10.58
CA LEU A 117 1.24 6.37 -11.83
C LEU A 117 -0.10 5.66 -11.55
N ILE A 118 -0.14 4.77 -10.56
CA ILE A 118 -1.37 4.08 -10.11
C ILE A 118 -2.41 5.10 -9.64
N LYS A 119 -2.00 6.10 -8.86
CA LYS A 119 -2.88 7.20 -8.46
C LYS A 119 -3.46 7.93 -9.68
N TRP A 120 -2.64 8.26 -10.67
CA TRP A 120 -3.10 8.94 -11.88
C TRP A 120 -4.04 8.05 -12.71
N SER A 121 -3.79 6.75 -12.80
CA SER A 121 -4.69 5.83 -13.50
C SER A 121 -6.04 5.74 -12.81
N ILE A 122 -6.09 5.66 -11.47
CA ILE A 122 -7.34 5.68 -10.71
C ILE A 122 -8.07 7.00 -10.96
N GLN A 123 -7.38 8.15 -10.89
CA GLN A 123 -7.99 9.45 -11.19
C GLN A 123 -8.57 9.52 -12.61
N LEU A 124 -7.84 9.01 -13.60
CA LEU A 124 -8.28 8.96 -15.00
C LEU A 124 -9.53 8.09 -15.15
N ILE A 125 -9.56 6.91 -14.52
CA ILE A 125 -10.75 6.05 -14.50
C ILE A 125 -11.92 6.79 -13.85
N GLY A 126 -11.70 7.50 -12.74
CA GLY A 126 -12.73 8.31 -12.09
C GLY A 126 -13.31 9.37 -13.04
N VAL A 127 -12.47 10.06 -13.80
CA VAL A 127 -12.90 11.05 -14.81
C VAL A 127 -13.71 10.40 -15.93
N ILE A 128 -13.31 9.23 -16.41
CA ILE A 128 -14.07 8.47 -17.41
C ILE A 128 -15.46 8.12 -16.88
N PHE A 129 -15.56 7.63 -15.64
CA PHE A 129 -16.84 7.31 -15.01
C PHE A 129 -17.72 8.56 -14.82
N MET A 130 -17.12 9.70 -14.46
CA MET A 130 -17.84 10.98 -14.40
C MET A 130 -18.37 11.39 -15.77
N TYR A 131 -17.55 11.28 -16.82
CA TYR A 131 -17.97 11.63 -18.18
C TYR A 131 -19.16 10.79 -18.67
N PHE A 132 -19.08 9.46 -18.55
CA PHE A 132 -20.17 8.57 -18.96
C PHE A 132 -21.40 8.63 -18.03
N GLY A 133 -21.22 9.05 -16.78
CA GLY A 133 -22.30 9.19 -15.81
C GLY A 133 -23.12 10.48 -15.96
N CYS A 134 -22.63 11.44 -16.73
CA CYS A 134 -23.23 12.75 -16.89
C CYS A 134 -24.29 12.80 -17.99
N GLN A 135 -25.44 13.39 -17.67
CA GLN A 135 -26.43 13.78 -18.68
C GLN A 135 -26.32 15.26 -19.07
N LEU A 136 -25.68 16.09 -18.25
CA LEU A 136 -25.54 17.54 -18.46
C LEU A 136 -24.06 17.91 -18.58
N GLU A 137 -23.62 18.16 -19.81
CA GLU A 137 -22.25 18.58 -20.15
C GLU A 137 -21.67 19.71 -19.26
N PRO A 138 -22.41 20.81 -18.96
CA PRO A 138 -21.83 21.90 -18.17
C PRO A 138 -21.52 21.51 -16.73
N ILE A 139 -22.33 20.63 -16.12
CA ILE A 139 -22.11 20.16 -14.74
C ILE A 139 -20.86 19.28 -14.66
N CYS A 140 -20.61 18.46 -15.70
CA CYS A 140 -19.39 17.66 -15.75
C CYS A 140 -18.13 18.50 -15.95
N ALA A 141 -18.17 19.49 -16.84
CA ALA A 141 -17.04 20.39 -17.03
C ALA A 141 -16.72 21.15 -15.73
N LEU A 142 -17.75 21.68 -15.05
CA LEU A 142 -17.59 22.40 -13.79
C LEU A 142 -17.03 21.52 -12.67
N THR A 143 -17.51 20.29 -12.53
CA THR A 143 -17.06 19.37 -11.47
C THR A 143 -15.63 18.90 -11.70
N VAL A 144 -15.25 18.56 -12.94
CA VAL A 144 -13.86 18.23 -13.28
C VAL A 144 -12.93 19.43 -13.07
N PHE A 145 -13.35 20.63 -13.47
CA PHE A 145 -12.60 21.87 -13.27
C PHE A 145 -12.41 22.19 -11.78
N LEU A 146 -13.48 22.07 -10.98
CA LEU A 146 -13.41 22.23 -9.53
C LEU A 146 -12.45 21.23 -8.89
N LEU A 147 -12.52 19.95 -9.25
CA LEU A 147 -11.61 18.91 -8.75
C LEU A 147 -10.15 19.17 -9.15
N PHE A 148 -9.91 19.73 -10.35
CA PHE A 148 -8.58 20.12 -10.79
C PHE A 148 -8.04 21.30 -9.98
N ILE A 149 -8.86 22.33 -9.72
CA ILE A 149 -8.50 23.44 -8.83
C ILE A 149 -8.18 22.93 -7.43
N LEU A 150 -9.03 22.07 -6.86
CA LEU A 150 -8.80 21.49 -5.53
C LEU A 150 -7.48 20.70 -5.46
N LYS A 151 -7.10 19.99 -6.52
CA LYS A 151 -5.80 19.30 -6.63
C LYS A 151 -4.62 20.27 -6.64
N PHE A 152 -4.74 21.39 -7.35
CA PHE A 152 -3.65 22.36 -7.52
C PHE A 152 -3.52 23.36 -6.38
N ALA A 153 -4.62 23.66 -5.68
CA ALA A 153 -4.69 24.65 -4.62
C ALA A 153 -3.84 24.33 -3.37
N LYS A 154 -3.13 23.17 -3.32
CA LYS A 154 -2.32 22.68 -2.18
C LYS A 154 -3.04 22.72 -0.82
N SER A 155 -4.34 22.97 -0.79
CA SER A 155 -5.05 23.27 0.42
C SER A 155 -5.45 21.96 1.10
N LYS A 156 -5.16 21.86 2.41
CA LYS A 156 -5.66 20.80 3.30
C LYS A 156 -7.16 20.98 3.51
N ILE A 157 -7.94 20.86 2.45
CA ILE A 157 -9.39 20.97 2.53
C ILE A 157 -9.90 19.69 3.17
N ASN A 158 -10.39 19.82 4.40
CA ASN A 158 -11.04 18.73 5.13
C ASN A 158 -12.41 18.49 4.49
N ILE A 159 -12.44 17.70 3.40
CA ILE A 159 -13.69 17.29 2.78
C ILE A 159 -14.36 16.30 3.76
N PRO A 160 -15.54 16.61 4.33
CA PRO A 160 -16.14 15.81 5.41
C PRO A 160 -16.30 14.33 5.05
N PHE A 161 -16.63 14.07 3.78
CA PHE A 161 -16.75 12.71 3.24
C PHE A 161 -15.42 11.94 3.28
N VAL A 162 -14.31 12.59 2.91
CA VAL A 162 -12.97 11.97 2.93
C VAL A 162 -12.56 11.69 4.38
N VAL A 163 -12.78 12.64 5.29
CA VAL A 163 -12.44 12.49 6.72
C VAL A 163 -13.23 11.35 7.37
N CYS A 164 -14.56 11.33 7.17
CA CYS A 164 -15.43 10.29 7.71
C CYS A 164 -15.03 8.90 7.20
N PHE A 165 -14.76 8.77 5.89
CA PHE A 165 -14.34 7.51 5.32
C PHE A 165 -12.96 7.08 5.82
N THR A 166 -12.00 8.01 5.94
CA THR A 166 -10.69 7.69 6.52
C THR A 166 -10.80 7.22 7.96
N ASP A 167 -11.64 7.85 8.78
CA ASP A 167 -11.84 7.45 10.17
C ASP A 167 -12.51 6.07 10.27
N LEU A 168 -13.54 5.83 9.46
CA LEU A 168 -14.17 4.51 9.35
C LEU A 168 -13.17 3.45 8.88
N TRP A 169 -12.32 3.79 7.92
CA TRP A 169 -11.28 2.91 7.41
C TRP A 169 -10.24 2.58 8.48
N TYR A 170 -9.74 3.57 9.21
CA TYR A 170 -8.79 3.36 10.32
C TYR A 170 -9.40 2.56 11.47
N ARG A 171 -10.71 2.68 11.71
CA ARG A 171 -11.44 1.84 12.66
C ARG A 171 -11.53 0.38 12.21
N MET A 172 -11.83 0.13 10.93
CA MET A 172 -11.94 -1.23 10.41
C MET A 172 -10.59 -1.90 10.14
N PHE A 173 -9.57 -1.10 9.80
CA PHE A 173 -8.23 -1.55 9.45
C PHE A 173 -7.17 -0.70 10.16
N PRO A 174 -7.01 -0.87 11.49
CA PRO A 174 -5.97 -0.16 12.23
C PRO A 174 -4.58 -0.53 11.68
N PRO A 175 -3.67 0.46 11.52
CA PRO A 175 -2.32 0.18 11.07
C PRO A 175 -1.65 -0.75 12.06
N ARG A 176 -1.04 -1.84 11.57
CA ARG A 176 -0.31 -2.76 12.45
C ARG A 176 0.97 -2.06 12.91
N ILE A 177 1.02 -1.75 14.20
CA ILE A 177 2.26 -1.31 14.85
C ILE A 177 3.12 -2.56 15.04
N ARG A 178 4.27 -2.61 14.36
CA ARG A 178 5.27 -3.66 14.58
C ARG A 178 6.13 -3.25 15.76
N LEU A 179 6.08 -4.02 16.85
CA LEU A 179 7.02 -3.88 17.95
C LEU A 179 8.40 -4.40 17.51
N LEU A 180 9.46 -3.80 18.04
CA LEU A 180 10.81 -4.30 17.84
C LEU A 180 10.95 -5.66 18.54
N THR A 181 11.66 -6.58 17.91
CA THR A 181 12.15 -7.78 18.59
C THR A 181 13.19 -7.41 19.64
N GLU A 182 13.39 -8.28 20.64
CA GLU A 182 14.41 -8.05 21.68
C GLU A 182 15.81 -7.87 21.07
N GLU A 183 16.15 -8.65 20.04
CA GLU A 183 17.41 -8.51 19.31
C GLU A 183 17.54 -7.16 18.59
N GLU A 184 16.48 -6.71 17.89
CA GLU A 184 16.46 -5.39 17.23
C GLU A 184 16.57 -4.26 18.25
N TYR A 185 15.88 -4.36 19.38
CA TYR A 185 15.95 -3.39 20.47
C TYR A 185 17.37 -3.31 21.05
N ASN A 186 17.98 -4.44 21.36
CA ASN A 186 19.33 -4.51 21.92
C ASN A 186 20.38 -3.99 20.92
N MET A 187 20.25 -4.34 19.64
CA MET A 187 21.14 -3.85 18.59
C MET A 187 21.02 -2.33 18.46
N GLN A 188 19.80 -1.80 18.35
CA GLN A 188 19.58 -0.36 18.24
C GLN A 188 20.07 0.39 19.47
N GLY A 189 19.83 -0.15 20.67
CA GLY A 189 20.39 0.36 21.92
C GLY A 189 21.91 0.42 21.85
N SER A 190 22.59 -0.65 21.43
CA SER A 190 24.06 -0.67 21.35
C SER A 190 24.64 0.36 20.37
N ILE A 191 23.96 0.59 19.23
CA ILE A 191 24.39 1.54 18.20
C ILE A 191 24.18 2.97 18.68
N GLU A 192 22.97 3.28 19.14
CA GLU A 192 22.61 4.62 19.64
C GLU A 192 23.40 4.99 20.88
N THR A 193 23.62 4.06 21.83
CA THR A 193 24.46 4.31 23.00
C THR A 193 25.89 4.62 22.59
N LYS A 194 26.49 3.86 21.66
CA LYS A 194 27.85 4.17 21.15
C LYS A 194 27.91 5.54 20.48
N MET A 195 26.93 5.86 19.64
CA MET A 195 26.87 7.14 18.93
C MET A 195 26.68 8.31 19.90
N ALA A 196 25.75 8.19 20.86
CA ALA A 196 25.50 9.22 21.86
C ALA A 196 26.70 9.43 22.79
N LEU A 197 27.41 8.37 23.18
CA LEU A 197 28.64 8.49 23.97
C LEU A 197 29.74 9.22 23.19
N GLU A 198 29.88 8.95 21.89
CA GLU A 198 30.87 9.65 21.07
C GLU A 198 30.54 11.12 20.88
N GLN A 199 29.27 11.44 20.60
CA GLN A 199 28.78 12.83 20.55
C GLN A 199 29.00 13.56 21.88
N LEU A 200 28.79 12.87 23.00
CA LEU A 200 29.04 13.42 24.32
C LEU A 200 30.54 13.71 24.54
N ARG A 201 31.44 12.81 24.12
CA ARG A 201 32.89 13.07 24.18
C ARG A 201 33.29 14.26 23.33
N GLU A 202 32.79 14.35 22.11
CA GLU A 202 33.06 15.48 21.21
C GLU A 202 32.57 16.80 21.79
N TYR A 203 31.35 16.82 22.35
CA TYR A 203 30.83 17.96 23.09
C TYR A 203 31.74 18.35 24.26
N CYS A 204 32.19 17.41 25.07
CA CYS A 204 33.09 17.68 26.19
C CYS A 204 34.47 18.20 25.75
N ARG A 205 34.93 17.92 24.53
CA ARG A 205 36.17 18.46 23.94
C ARG A 205 35.97 19.85 23.31
N SER A 206 34.73 20.22 23.02
CA SER A 206 34.37 21.49 22.40
C SER A 206 34.51 22.67 23.37
N PRO A 207 34.81 23.89 22.89
CA PRO A 207 34.88 25.08 23.74
C PRO A 207 33.51 25.53 24.29
N GLU A 208 32.41 24.94 23.82
CA GLU A 208 31.05 25.23 24.28
C GLU A 208 30.70 24.51 25.59
N CYS A 209 31.46 23.47 25.96
CA CYS A 209 31.26 22.76 27.21
C CYS A 209 31.83 23.56 28.39
N ASN A 210 30.99 23.86 29.38
CA ASN A 210 31.49 24.41 30.66
C ASN A 210 32.06 23.27 31.52
N VAL A 211 33.29 22.86 31.20
CA VAL A 211 33.99 21.73 31.81
C VAL A 211 34.05 21.83 33.33
N TRP A 212 34.38 23.01 33.89
CA TRP A 212 34.48 23.22 35.34
C TRP A 212 33.14 23.07 36.09
N LYS A 213 32.05 23.52 35.47
CA LYS A 213 30.70 23.34 36.01
C LYS A 213 30.25 21.88 35.96
N THR A 214 30.64 21.15 34.93
CA THR A 214 30.34 19.72 34.81
C THR A 214 31.13 18.90 35.83
N ILE A 215 32.44 19.13 35.92
CA ILE A 215 33.33 18.44 36.86
C ILE A 215 32.89 18.63 38.32
N SER A 216 32.46 19.84 38.70
CA SER A 216 32.03 20.11 40.09
C SER A 216 30.77 19.35 40.52
N ARG A 217 29.99 18.80 39.57
CA ARG A 217 28.78 18.01 39.85
C ARG A 217 29.02 16.50 39.84
N LEU A 218 30.18 16.05 39.37
CA LEU A 218 30.49 14.64 39.23
C LEU A 218 31.16 14.10 40.49
N LYS A 219 30.90 12.82 40.81
CA LYS A 219 31.52 12.15 41.96
C LYS A 219 33.03 11.98 41.79
N SER A 220 33.49 11.72 40.57
CA SER A 220 34.89 11.38 40.27
C SER A 220 35.43 12.13 39.04
N PRO A 221 36.19 13.23 39.23
CA PRO A 221 36.74 14.01 38.11
C PRO A 221 37.72 13.22 37.23
N ASN A 222 38.50 12.32 37.83
CA ASN A 222 39.49 11.52 37.11
C ASN A 222 38.84 10.53 36.13
N ARG A 223 37.70 9.92 36.51
CA ARG A 223 36.95 9.02 35.61
C ARG A 223 36.31 9.77 34.45
N PHE A 224 35.87 11.01 34.70
CA PHE A 224 35.37 11.88 33.64
C PHE A 224 36.46 12.21 32.61
N ALA A 225 37.68 12.55 33.05
CA ALA A 225 38.81 12.75 32.14
C ALA A 225 39.10 11.47 31.33
N ALA A 226 39.14 10.32 32.01
CA ALA A 226 39.32 9.01 31.38
C ALA A 226 38.23 8.71 30.32
N PHE A 227 36.98 9.09 30.56
CA PHE A 227 35.87 8.97 29.61
C PHE A 227 36.08 9.86 28.38
N VAL A 228 36.45 11.13 28.57
CA VAL A 228 36.67 12.11 27.49
C VAL A 228 37.85 11.72 26.60
N GLU A 229 38.88 11.11 27.18
CA GLU A 229 40.03 10.56 26.44
C GLU A 229 39.70 9.26 25.68
N GLY A 230 38.57 8.62 25.99
CA GLY A 230 38.11 7.40 25.33
C GLY A 230 38.64 6.11 25.95
N SER A 231 39.13 6.15 27.19
CA SER A 231 39.61 4.96 27.89
C SER A 231 38.45 4.04 28.32
N VAL A 232 38.75 2.73 28.36
CA VAL A 232 37.77 1.68 28.68
C VAL A 232 37.38 1.70 30.16
N ASP A 233 38.28 2.15 31.05
CA ASP A 233 38.15 2.04 32.51
C ASP A 233 37.38 3.21 33.18
N HIS A 234 36.47 3.87 32.46
CA HIS A 234 35.69 4.99 33.02
C HIS A 234 34.48 4.53 33.85
N VAL A 235 34.05 3.28 33.68
CA VAL A 235 32.97 2.63 34.45
C VAL A 235 33.59 1.60 35.39
N SER A 236 33.18 1.59 36.65
CA SER A 236 33.66 0.57 37.59
C SER A 236 32.90 -0.75 37.47
N ASP A 237 33.55 -1.86 37.80
CA ASP A 237 32.93 -3.20 37.79
C ASP A 237 31.69 -3.28 38.69
N GLU A 238 31.67 -2.54 39.80
CA GLU A 238 30.54 -2.46 40.71
C GLU A 238 29.34 -1.77 40.06
N GLU A 239 29.54 -0.63 39.38
CA GLU A 239 28.49 0.08 38.63
C GLU A 239 27.97 -0.76 37.44
N LEU A 240 28.88 -1.48 36.76
CA LEU A 240 28.50 -2.40 35.68
C LEU A 240 27.65 -3.56 36.22
N ASN A 241 28.03 -4.13 37.37
CA ASN A 241 27.26 -5.17 38.02
C ASN A 241 25.90 -4.66 38.49
N GLU A 242 25.83 -3.47 39.11
CA GLU A 242 24.56 -2.85 39.50
C GLU A 242 23.64 -2.64 38.30
N HIS A 243 24.17 -2.22 37.15
CA HIS A 243 23.38 -2.10 35.92
C HIS A 243 22.86 -3.46 35.43
N ILE A 244 23.73 -4.47 35.34
CA ILE A 244 23.36 -5.80 34.81
C ILE A 244 22.36 -6.51 35.73
N TYR A 245 22.59 -6.48 37.05
CA TYR A 245 21.73 -7.17 38.01
C TYR A 245 20.48 -6.36 38.37
N GLY A 246 20.59 -5.03 38.42
CA GLY A 246 19.46 -4.15 38.67
C GLY A 246 18.43 -4.17 37.55
N ASP A 247 18.85 -4.25 36.30
CA ASP A 247 17.94 -4.34 35.16
C ASP A 247 17.22 -5.70 35.13
N LYS A 248 17.95 -6.80 35.38
CA LYS A 248 17.34 -8.13 35.55
C LYS A 248 16.30 -8.16 36.68
N PHE A 249 16.56 -7.48 37.80
CA PHE A 249 15.62 -7.44 38.92
C PHE A 249 14.38 -6.60 38.60
N ARG A 250 14.54 -5.46 37.92
CA ARG A 250 13.42 -4.63 37.44
C ARG A 250 12.51 -5.36 36.47
N VAL A 251 13.10 -6.08 35.51
CA VAL A 251 12.35 -6.89 34.56
C VAL A 251 11.62 -8.01 35.30
N ALA A 252 12.29 -8.72 36.22
CA ALA A 252 11.67 -9.76 37.03
C ALA A 252 10.52 -9.25 37.91
N SER A 253 10.63 -8.06 38.53
CA SER A 253 9.54 -7.48 39.31
C SER A 253 8.31 -7.14 38.46
N MET A 254 8.51 -6.73 37.21
CA MET A 254 7.41 -6.40 36.29
C MET A 254 6.53 -7.61 35.95
N TYR A 255 7.09 -8.83 36.01
CA TYR A 255 6.35 -10.09 35.79
C TYR A 255 5.72 -10.68 37.05
N LEU A 256 6.04 -10.13 38.23
CA LEU A 256 5.49 -10.59 39.52
C LEU A 256 4.29 -9.76 39.98
N ASP A 257 4.06 -8.60 39.36
CA ASP A 257 2.95 -7.69 39.64
C ASP A 257 1.72 -7.91 38.71
N ASP A 258 1.76 -8.91 37.82
CA ASP A 258 0.64 -9.41 36.99
C ASP A 258 0.09 -10.75 37.53
#